data_AF-A0A1X6WTJ4-F1
#
_entry.id   AF-A0A1X6WTJ4-F1
#
_cell.length_a   1.000
_cell.length_b   1.000
_cell.length_c   1.000
_cell.angle_alpha   90.00
_cell.angle_beta   90.00
_cell.angle_gamma   90.00
#
_symmetry.space_group_name_H-M   'P 1'
#
loop_
_entity.id
_entity.type
_entity.pdbx_description
1 polymer ?
#
loop_
_entity_poly.entity_id
_entity_poly.type
_entity_poly.pdbx_seq_one_letter_code
_entity_poly.pdbx_strand_id
1 'polypeptide(L)'
;MTRGVPSARPGLRGAMTTPKLSADTPRGRMYRLEPDGPLVYPSITTISGMRAKDHLQGWYASMASKRALEMYAWLDRNPGRAQAEISRVTRDKWGSQKRIAAAAEEHTRIASEFGTLVHAVCEDWARAGSRPDREDVAARVEEMRLATGAFAQERSLDALLDRAAVRLDGYDAFLQDFSPEFLEIEQTVLNHSVGYAGTTDCIVKIGGSVLSGDIKTSKKVRGDYALQGVAVVNAEHLLDDDGTIRDVPEMTGAFIIHLPEPGGYRVVPLKTGPEEFDVFRALKQVWAFEAEPCALEESATPKALLLSLLKAKGGLDALG
;
A
#
# COMPACT_ATOMS: atom_id res chain seq x y z
N MET A 1 -45.06 20.22 22.71
CA MET A 1 -44.25 19.12 23.26
C MET A 1 -43.16 18.79 22.25
N THR A 2 -42.02 19.44 22.39
CA THR A 2 -40.82 19.30 21.56
C THR A 2 -40.02 18.09 22.05
N ARG A 3 -39.80 17.09 21.19
CA ARG A 3 -38.83 16.01 21.45
C ARG A 3 -37.56 16.31 20.65
N GLY A 4 -36.46 16.43 21.38
CA GLY A 4 -35.15 16.85 20.89
C GLY A 4 -34.44 15.78 20.06
N VAL A 5 -33.71 16.28 19.07
CA VAL A 5 -32.71 15.55 18.28
C VAL A 5 -31.47 15.34 19.15
N PRO A 6 -30.81 14.16 19.16
CA PRO A 6 -29.56 13.99 19.86
C PRO A 6 -28.43 14.73 19.12
N SER A 7 -27.76 15.61 19.84
CA SER A 7 -26.54 16.30 19.43
C SER A 7 -25.40 15.28 19.22
N ALA A 8 -24.88 15.23 17.99
CA ALA A 8 -23.59 14.61 17.72
C ALA A 8 -22.48 15.46 18.38
N ARG A 9 -21.62 14.80 19.15
CA ARG A 9 -20.41 15.43 19.72
C ARG A 9 -19.34 15.51 18.62
N PRO A 10 -18.56 16.60 18.52
CA PRO A 10 -17.46 16.70 17.58
C PRO A 10 -16.27 15.88 18.12
N GLY A 11 -16.04 14.71 17.54
CA GLY A 11 -14.82 13.92 17.74
C GLY A 11 -13.72 14.38 16.81
N LEU A 12 -12.48 14.44 17.33
CA LEU A 12 -11.29 14.93 16.66
C LEU A 12 -11.07 14.28 15.28
N ARG A 13 -10.91 15.12 14.25
CA ARG A 13 -10.42 14.75 12.92
C ARG A 13 -8.95 14.33 13.06
N GLY A 14 -8.71 13.04 13.17
CA GLY A 14 -7.38 12.46 12.98
C GLY A 14 -7.10 12.39 11.48
N ALA A 15 -5.95 12.94 11.07
CA ALA A 15 -5.50 12.90 9.68
C ALA A 15 -5.45 11.43 9.18
N MET A 16 -6.32 11.08 8.24
CA MET A 16 -6.44 9.72 7.69
C MET A 16 -5.47 9.50 6.53
N THR A 17 -4.45 8.69 6.78
CA THR A 17 -3.83 7.81 5.75
C THR A 17 -3.33 6.47 6.31
N THR A 18 -3.37 6.27 7.63
CA THR A 18 -2.80 5.12 8.31
C THR A 18 -3.80 4.59 9.34
N PRO A 19 -4.22 3.31 9.26
CA PRO A 19 -5.10 2.70 10.26
C PRO A 19 -4.53 2.89 11.67
N LYS A 20 -5.37 3.22 12.66
CA LYS A 20 -4.90 3.58 14.02
C LYS A 20 -4.06 2.49 14.67
N LEU A 21 -4.41 1.24 14.43
CA LEU A 21 -3.74 0.06 14.97
C LEU A 21 -2.56 -0.42 14.11
N SER A 22 -2.04 0.43 13.22
CA SER A 22 -0.87 0.10 12.39
C SER A 22 0.31 1.04 12.66
N ALA A 23 1.51 0.58 12.32
CA ALA A 23 2.71 1.42 12.26
C ALA A 23 3.74 0.82 11.30
N ASP A 24 4.58 1.68 10.72
CA ASP A 24 5.69 1.26 9.88
C ASP A 24 6.90 0.85 10.73
N THR A 25 7.54 -0.26 10.35
CA THR A 25 8.75 -0.79 10.99
C THR A 25 9.84 -1.02 9.93
N PRO A 26 11.10 -1.29 10.32
CA PRO A 26 12.13 -1.71 9.37
C PRO A 26 11.77 -2.97 8.56
N ARG A 27 10.87 -3.82 9.07
CA ARG A 27 10.36 -5.03 8.37
C ARG A 27 9.06 -4.77 7.60
N GLY A 28 8.67 -3.51 7.41
CA GLY A 28 7.43 -3.08 6.75
C GLY A 28 6.32 -2.72 7.73
N ARG A 29 5.14 -2.37 7.21
CA ARG A 29 3.97 -2.05 8.02
C ARG A 29 3.51 -3.27 8.82
N MET A 30 3.20 -3.06 10.09
CA MET A 30 2.66 -4.06 11.01
C MET A 30 1.44 -3.51 11.76
N TYR A 31 0.66 -4.41 12.34
CA TYR A 31 -0.55 -4.13 13.12
C TYR A 31 -0.43 -4.65 14.55
N ARG A 32 -1.10 -3.96 15.47
CA ARG A 32 -1.36 -4.37 16.85
C ARG A 32 -2.86 -4.67 17.01
N LEU A 33 -3.22 -5.41 18.05
CA LEU A 33 -4.62 -5.74 18.34
C LEU A 33 -5.33 -4.65 19.15
N GLU A 34 -4.57 -3.86 19.90
CA GLU A 34 -5.10 -2.82 20.80
C GLU A 34 -4.19 -1.59 20.69
N PRO A 35 -4.68 -0.36 20.95
CA PRO A 35 -3.94 0.89 20.70
C PRO A 35 -2.52 0.94 21.28
N ASP A 36 -2.32 0.44 22.50
CA ASP A 36 -1.02 0.45 23.20
C ASP A 36 -0.33 -0.93 23.18
N GLY A 37 -0.86 -1.87 22.39
CA GLY A 37 -0.33 -3.23 22.26
C GLY A 37 0.91 -3.34 21.37
N PRO A 38 1.63 -4.49 21.45
CA PRO A 38 2.76 -4.75 20.59
C PRO A 38 2.33 -4.94 19.13
N LEU A 39 3.21 -4.57 18.20
CA LEU A 39 3.05 -4.89 16.78
C LEU A 39 3.32 -6.38 16.56
N VAL A 40 2.32 -7.08 16.06
CA VAL A 40 2.30 -8.55 15.99
C VAL A 40 2.08 -9.07 14.56
N TYR A 41 1.28 -8.38 13.76
CA TYR A 41 0.88 -8.89 12.44
C TYR A 41 1.49 -8.06 11.32
N PRO A 42 2.30 -8.63 10.41
CA PRO A 42 2.69 -7.92 9.20
C PRO A 42 1.49 -7.63 8.31
N SER A 43 1.58 -6.51 7.60
CA SER A 43 0.52 -6.11 6.67
C SER A 43 0.43 -7.04 5.46
N ILE A 44 -0.76 -7.20 4.88
CA ILE A 44 -0.99 -7.91 3.60
C ILE A 44 -0.05 -7.37 2.50
N THR A 45 0.15 -6.05 2.43
CA THR A 45 1.01 -5.42 1.42
C THR A 45 2.49 -5.67 1.68
N THR A 46 2.91 -5.70 2.95
CA THR A 46 4.27 -6.11 3.38
C THR A 46 4.57 -7.53 2.93
N ILE A 47 3.66 -8.47 3.22
CA ILE A 47 3.81 -9.89 2.85
C ILE A 47 3.85 -10.06 1.33
N SER A 48 2.86 -9.51 0.62
CA SER A 48 2.79 -9.55 -0.84
C SER A 48 4.04 -8.91 -1.48
N GLY A 49 4.67 -7.97 -0.78
CA GLY A 49 5.89 -7.28 -1.18
C GLY A 49 7.12 -8.17 -1.29
N MET A 50 7.14 -9.34 -0.63
CA MET A 50 8.27 -10.29 -0.61
C MET A 50 8.52 -10.98 -1.96
N ARG A 51 7.59 -10.88 -2.91
CA ARG A 51 7.78 -11.41 -4.26
C ARG A 51 8.99 -10.78 -4.95
N ALA A 52 9.68 -11.57 -5.77
CA ALA A 52 10.73 -11.06 -6.65
C ALA A 52 10.15 -10.02 -7.62
N LYS A 53 10.92 -8.95 -7.87
CA LYS A 53 10.52 -7.83 -8.74
C LYS A 53 11.59 -7.53 -9.78
N ASP A 54 12.07 -8.56 -10.46
CA ASP A 54 13.24 -8.51 -11.35
C ASP A 54 13.11 -7.44 -12.45
N HIS A 55 11.89 -7.25 -12.96
CA HIS A 55 11.56 -6.22 -13.96
C HIS A 55 11.80 -4.78 -13.48
N LEU A 56 11.85 -4.53 -12.17
CA LEU A 56 12.12 -3.19 -11.65
C LEU A 56 13.56 -2.78 -11.84
N GLN A 57 14.54 -3.70 -11.89
CA GLN A 57 15.95 -3.33 -12.02
C GLN A 57 16.21 -2.51 -13.31
N GLY A 58 15.70 -2.98 -14.45
CA GLY A 58 15.77 -2.24 -15.71
C GLY A 58 15.01 -0.91 -15.67
N TRP A 59 13.91 -0.84 -14.92
CA TRP A 59 13.15 0.39 -14.73
C TRP A 59 13.89 1.42 -13.88
N TYR A 60 14.52 1.01 -12.76
CA TYR A 60 15.39 1.88 -11.95
C TYR A 60 16.52 2.48 -12.80
N ALA A 61 17.20 1.67 -13.60
CA ALA A 61 18.25 2.13 -14.51
C ALA A 61 17.71 3.14 -15.54
N SER A 62 16.54 2.86 -16.12
CA SER A 62 15.88 3.75 -17.07
C SER A 62 15.50 5.11 -16.46
N MET A 63 14.98 5.12 -15.23
CA MET A 63 14.62 6.35 -14.52
C MET A 63 15.84 7.21 -14.19
N ALA A 64 16.92 6.59 -13.71
CA ALA A 64 18.20 7.28 -13.48
C ALA A 64 18.77 7.85 -14.78
N SER A 65 18.75 7.07 -15.88
CA SER A 65 19.20 7.52 -17.20
C SER A 65 18.41 8.72 -17.72
N LYS A 66 17.07 8.68 -17.63
CA LYS A 66 16.21 9.80 -18.02
C LYS A 66 16.53 11.08 -17.26
N ARG A 67 16.69 10.99 -15.93
CA ARG A 67 17.08 12.15 -15.11
C ARG A 67 18.43 12.72 -15.52
N ALA A 68 19.40 11.88 -15.85
CA ALA A 68 20.70 12.34 -16.35
C ALA A 68 20.58 13.07 -17.70
N LEU A 69 19.76 12.56 -18.63
CA LEU A 69 19.49 13.21 -19.92
C LEU A 69 18.76 14.55 -19.73
N GLU A 70 17.80 14.64 -18.80
CA GLU A 70 17.12 15.88 -18.46
C GLU A 70 18.08 16.94 -17.89
N MET A 71 19.03 16.53 -17.04
CA MET A 71 20.09 17.41 -16.55
C MET A 71 20.96 17.92 -17.69
N TYR A 72 21.35 17.06 -18.63
CA TYR A 72 22.12 17.45 -19.81
C TYR A 72 21.36 18.46 -20.69
N ALA A 73 20.09 18.16 -20.99
CA ALA A 73 19.23 19.06 -21.75
C ALA A 73 18.98 20.39 -21.03
N TRP A 74 18.98 20.41 -19.69
CA TRP A 74 18.90 21.64 -18.92
C TRP A 74 20.14 22.51 -19.11
N LEU A 75 21.34 21.92 -19.10
CA LEU A 75 22.59 22.65 -19.34
C LEU A 75 22.59 23.31 -20.72
N ASP A 76 22.16 22.57 -21.74
CA ASP A 76 22.04 23.06 -23.13
C ASP A 76 21.09 24.27 -23.23
N ARG A 77 19.93 24.21 -22.54
CA ARG A 77 18.99 25.35 -22.48
C ARG A 77 19.48 26.52 -21.62
N ASN A 78 20.52 26.34 -20.80
CA ASN A 78 20.99 27.34 -19.84
C ASN A 78 22.52 27.56 -19.94
N PRO A 79 23.06 27.96 -21.12
CA PRO A 79 24.50 27.99 -21.36
C PRO A 79 25.25 28.92 -20.39
N GLY A 80 24.65 30.06 -20.02
CA GLY A 80 25.24 31.00 -19.06
C GLY A 80 25.35 30.46 -17.62
N ARG A 81 24.65 29.38 -17.28
CA ARG A 81 24.69 28.71 -15.96
C ARG A 81 25.41 27.37 -15.99
N ALA A 82 25.68 26.83 -17.19
CA ALA A 82 26.19 25.48 -17.38
C ALA A 82 27.49 25.23 -16.63
N GLN A 83 28.47 26.14 -16.74
CA GLN A 83 29.79 25.97 -16.10
C GLN A 83 29.71 25.89 -14.56
N ALA A 84 28.87 26.75 -13.96
CA ALA A 84 28.66 26.76 -12.52
C ALA A 84 27.98 25.46 -12.05
N GLU A 85 26.97 25.00 -12.80
CA GLU A 85 26.26 23.77 -12.48
C GLU A 85 27.13 22.52 -12.65
N ILE A 86 27.92 22.44 -13.72
CA ILE A 86 28.92 21.37 -13.92
C ILE A 86 29.91 21.35 -12.74
N SER A 87 30.39 22.52 -12.32
CA SER A 87 31.31 22.65 -11.18
C SER A 87 30.65 22.24 -9.86
N ARG A 88 29.36 22.52 -9.66
CA ARG A 88 28.58 22.11 -8.49
C ARG A 88 28.44 20.58 -8.44
N VAL A 89 27.99 19.98 -9.54
CA VAL A 89 27.78 18.52 -9.67
C VAL A 89 29.10 17.75 -9.54
N THR A 90 30.19 18.29 -10.11
CA THR A 90 31.51 17.63 -10.08
C THR A 90 32.17 17.69 -8.72
N ARG A 91 31.92 18.73 -7.92
CA ARG A 91 32.39 18.82 -6.52
C ARG A 91 31.63 17.87 -5.59
N ASP A 92 30.32 17.75 -5.77
CA ASP A 92 29.46 16.84 -5.02
C ASP A 92 29.02 15.64 -5.89
N LYS A 93 29.98 14.79 -6.26
CA LYS A 93 29.70 13.61 -7.10
C LYS A 93 28.73 12.67 -6.41
N TRP A 94 28.98 12.36 -5.14
CA TRP A 94 28.19 11.41 -4.38
C TRP A 94 26.75 11.89 -4.18
N GLY A 95 26.54 13.13 -3.74
CA GLY A 95 25.20 13.68 -3.56
C GLY A 95 24.45 13.87 -4.88
N SER A 96 25.15 14.12 -5.99
CA SER A 96 24.54 14.17 -7.32
C SER A 96 24.15 12.78 -7.83
N GLN A 97 25.00 11.77 -7.66
CA GLN A 97 24.68 10.38 -7.98
C GLN A 97 23.48 9.88 -7.18
N LYS A 98 23.43 10.18 -5.86
CA LYS A 98 22.29 9.82 -5.01
C LYS A 98 20.98 10.44 -5.51
N ARG A 99 20.99 11.72 -5.90
CA ARG A 99 19.81 12.41 -6.47
C ARG A 99 19.36 11.83 -7.82
N ILE A 100 20.31 11.41 -8.66
CA ILE A 100 20.00 10.74 -9.93
C ILE A 100 19.38 9.37 -9.66
N ALA A 101 19.98 8.57 -8.77
CA ALA A 101 19.50 7.25 -8.40
C ALA A 101 18.10 7.28 -7.76
N ALA A 102 17.77 8.35 -7.03
CA ALA A 102 16.46 8.54 -6.41
C ALA A 102 15.30 8.79 -7.40
N ALA A 103 15.55 8.92 -8.71
CA ALA A 103 14.51 9.24 -9.70
C ALA A 103 13.33 8.27 -9.71
N ALA A 104 13.60 6.97 -9.56
CA ALA A 104 12.57 5.94 -9.55
C ALA A 104 11.74 5.97 -8.26
N GLU A 105 12.40 6.18 -7.12
CA GLU A 105 11.72 6.33 -5.82
C GLU A 105 10.81 7.56 -5.82
N GLU A 106 11.31 8.69 -6.30
CA GLU A 106 10.55 9.93 -6.40
C GLU A 106 9.36 9.80 -7.36
N HIS A 107 9.54 9.18 -8.52
CA HIS A 107 8.44 8.88 -9.43
C HIS A 107 7.39 7.97 -8.77
N THR A 108 7.84 6.94 -8.03
CA THR A 108 6.93 6.04 -7.30
C THR A 108 6.16 6.79 -6.24
N ARG A 109 6.83 7.65 -5.47
CA ARG A 109 6.22 8.47 -4.42
C ARG A 109 5.14 9.39 -4.99
N ILE A 110 5.44 10.14 -6.06
CA ILE A 110 4.47 11.05 -6.70
C ILE A 110 3.23 10.28 -7.19
N ALA A 111 3.44 9.12 -7.84
CA ALA A 111 2.33 8.28 -8.29
C ALA A 111 1.52 7.73 -7.11
N SER A 112 2.18 7.38 -6.02
CA SER A 112 1.53 6.89 -4.79
C SER A 112 0.70 7.98 -4.12
N GLU A 113 1.20 9.21 -4.01
CA GLU A 113 0.48 10.34 -3.41
C GLU A 113 -0.84 10.62 -4.13
N PHE A 114 -0.82 10.62 -5.46
CA PHE A 114 -2.03 10.79 -6.26
C PHE A 114 -3.02 9.63 -6.05
N GLY A 115 -2.53 8.39 -5.98
CA GLY A 115 -3.35 7.23 -5.65
C GLY A 115 -4.01 7.39 -4.28
N THR A 116 -3.24 7.75 -3.24
CA THR A 116 -3.76 7.97 -1.88
C THR A 116 -4.84 9.04 -1.84
N LEU A 117 -4.69 10.16 -2.56
CA LEU A 117 -5.74 11.17 -2.67
C LEU A 117 -7.03 10.60 -3.25
N VAL A 118 -6.94 9.82 -4.34
CA VAL A 118 -8.13 9.24 -4.98
C VAL A 118 -8.83 8.25 -4.04
N HIS A 119 -8.09 7.41 -3.31
CA HIS A 119 -8.68 6.52 -2.31
C HIS A 119 -9.41 7.33 -1.22
N ALA A 120 -8.74 8.31 -0.62
CA ALA A 120 -9.31 9.12 0.45
C ALA A 120 -10.60 9.84 0.02
N VAL A 121 -10.65 10.37 -1.21
CA VAL A 121 -11.86 11.04 -1.72
C VAL A 121 -12.97 10.02 -2.06
N CYS A 122 -12.64 8.85 -2.60
CA CYS A 122 -13.64 7.79 -2.83
C CYS A 122 -14.19 7.24 -1.51
N GLU A 123 -13.35 7.18 -0.47
CA GLU A 123 -13.74 6.84 0.89
C GLU A 123 -14.73 7.86 1.47
N ASP A 124 -14.39 9.15 1.39
CA ASP A 124 -15.27 10.25 1.81
C ASP A 124 -16.62 10.16 1.11
N TRP A 125 -16.61 9.91 -0.21
CA TRP A 125 -17.83 9.71 -0.99
C TRP A 125 -18.63 8.52 -0.46
N ALA A 126 -18.00 7.35 -0.31
CA ALA A 126 -18.68 6.14 0.14
C ALA A 126 -19.32 6.32 1.53
N ARG A 127 -18.66 7.05 2.44
CA ARG A 127 -19.20 7.36 3.77
C ARG A 127 -20.33 8.40 3.73
N ALA A 128 -20.19 9.45 2.92
CA ALA A 128 -21.16 10.54 2.83
C ALA A 128 -22.39 10.19 1.98
N GLY A 129 -22.28 9.18 1.10
CA GLY A 129 -23.32 8.81 0.14
C GLY A 129 -23.55 9.83 -0.98
N SER A 130 -22.68 10.84 -1.09
CA SER A 130 -22.77 11.89 -2.11
C SER A 130 -21.40 12.27 -2.63
N ARG A 131 -21.34 12.67 -3.90
CA ARG A 131 -20.10 12.98 -4.59
C ARG A 131 -19.43 14.22 -3.98
N PRO A 132 -18.17 14.13 -3.53
CA PRO A 132 -17.41 15.27 -3.06
C PRO A 132 -17.27 16.31 -4.17
N ASP A 133 -17.47 17.58 -3.83
CA ASP A 133 -17.27 18.66 -4.77
C ASP A 133 -15.78 19.04 -4.91
N ARG A 134 -15.49 20.02 -5.76
CA ARG A 134 -14.10 20.44 -5.99
C ARG A 134 -13.45 21.05 -4.74
N GLU A 135 -14.22 21.72 -3.88
CA GLU A 135 -13.72 22.33 -2.64
C GLU A 135 -13.39 21.24 -1.61
N ASP A 136 -14.21 20.19 -1.50
CA ASP A 136 -13.93 19.03 -0.64
C ASP A 136 -12.61 18.36 -1.03
N VAL A 137 -12.38 18.12 -2.33
CA VAL A 137 -11.14 17.53 -2.84
C VAL A 137 -9.94 18.45 -2.56
N ALA A 138 -10.09 19.77 -2.72
CA ALA A 138 -9.04 20.72 -2.42
C ALA A 138 -8.69 20.75 -0.92
N ALA A 139 -9.70 20.67 -0.04
CA ALA A 139 -9.50 20.58 1.39
C ALA A 139 -8.73 19.29 1.77
N ARG A 140 -9.06 18.15 1.15
CA ARG A 140 -8.33 16.89 1.34
C ARG A 140 -6.87 16.98 0.89
N VAL A 141 -6.59 17.64 -0.23
CA VAL A 141 -5.20 17.89 -0.68
C VAL A 141 -4.42 18.70 0.35
N GLU A 142 -5.03 19.72 0.94
CA GLU A 142 -4.39 20.54 1.96
C GLU A 142 -4.14 19.77 3.26
N GLU A 143 -5.09 18.94 3.70
CA GLU A 143 -4.89 18.03 4.82
C GLU A 143 -3.69 17.10 4.60
N MET A 144 -3.58 16.48 3.41
CA MET A 144 -2.47 15.59 3.07
C MET A 144 -1.13 16.34 3.02
N ARG A 145 -1.11 17.58 2.53
CA ARG A 145 0.08 18.47 2.56
C ARG A 145 0.54 18.73 3.98
N LEU A 146 -0.38 19.11 4.87
CA LEU A 146 -0.07 19.40 6.27
C LEU A 146 0.40 18.14 7.02
N ALA A 147 -0.23 16.99 6.78
CA ALA A 147 0.06 15.75 7.50
C ALA A 147 1.36 15.08 7.03
N THR A 148 1.65 15.09 5.73
CA THR A 148 2.71 14.24 5.14
C THR A 148 3.68 14.99 4.21
N GLY A 149 3.39 16.25 3.88
CA GLY A 149 4.13 16.97 2.83
C GLY A 149 3.83 16.47 1.41
N ALA A 150 2.74 15.72 1.22
CA ALA A 150 2.31 15.23 -0.09
C ALA A 150 2.15 16.39 -1.09
N PHE A 151 2.36 16.13 -2.38
CA PHE A 151 2.20 17.11 -3.45
C PHE A 151 3.14 18.32 -3.34
N ALA A 152 4.24 18.25 -2.58
CA ALA A 152 5.22 19.35 -2.47
C ALA A 152 5.84 19.77 -3.82
N GLN A 153 5.82 18.88 -4.83
CA GLN A 153 6.31 19.15 -6.18
C GLN A 153 5.21 19.52 -7.17
N GLU A 154 3.94 19.46 -6.73
CA GLU A 154 2.81 19.79 -7.57
C GLU A 154 2.77 21.30 -7.81
N ARG A 155 2.75 21.72 -9.07
CA ARG A 155 2.87 23.13 -9.44
C ARG A 155 1.53 23.83 -9.61
N SER A 156 0.47 23.07 -9.84
CA SER A 156 -0.87 23.58 -10.07
C SER A 156 -1.87 22.73 -9.30
N LEU A 157 -2.52 23.35 -8.32
CA LEU A 157 -3.62 22.72 -7.61
C LEU A 157 -4.76 22.40 -8.60
N ASP A 158 -5.10 23.32 -9.49
CA ASP A 158 -6.16 23.08 -10.48
C ASP A 158 -5.90 21.85 -11.35
N ALA A 159 -4.67 21.69 -11.88
CA ALA A 159 -4.33 20.52 -12.68
C ALA A 159 -4.33 19.21 -11.86
N LEU A 160 -4.07 19.26 -10.55
CA LEU A 160 -4.23 18.11 -9.66
C LEU A 160 -5.71 17.75 -9.47
N LEU A 161 -6.55 18.75 -9.19
CA LEU A 161 -7.99 18.59 -9.01
C LEU A 161 -8.66 18.08 -10.29
N ASP A 162 -8.24 18.56 -11.47
CA ASP A 162 -8.76 18.09 -12.76
C ASP A 162 -8.42 16.62 -12.99
N ARG A 163 -7.18 16.18 -12.69
CA ARG A 163 -6.81 14.76 -12.77
C ARG A 163 -7.60 13.91 -11.78
N ALA A 164 -7.86 14.41 -10.58
CA ALA A 164 -8.68 13.71 -9.59
C ALA A 164 -10.12 13.57 -10.08
N ALA A 165 -10.72 14.64 -10.63
CA ALA A 165 -12.07 14.64 -11.17
C ALA A 165 -12.28 13.55 -12.24
N VAL A 166 -11.29 13.35 -13.14
CA VAL A 166 -11.34 12.27 -14.14
C VAL A 166 -11.43 10.87 -13.51
N ARG A 167 -10.79 10.65 -12.34
CA ARG A 167 -10.91 9.38 -11.60
C ARG A 167 -12.27 9.26 -10.93
N LEU A 168 -12.75 10.35 -10.35
CA LEU A 168 -14.05 10.40 -9.68
C LEU A 168 -15.21 10.19 -10.67
N ASP A 169 -15.10 10.66 -11.91
CA ASP A 169 -16.08 10.35 -12.98
C ASP A 169 -16.14 8.85 -13.27
N GLY A 170 -14.98 8.17 -13.28
CA GLY A 170 -14.93 6.72 -13.39
C GLY A 170 -15.59 6.01 -12.20
N TYR A 171 -15.30 6.49 -10.99
CA TYR A 171 -15.91 5.94 -9.78
C TYR A 171 -17.42 6.17 -9.73
N ASP A 172 -17.91 7.32 -10.17
CA ASP A 172 -19.34 7.63 -10.33
C ASP A 172 -20.05 6.60 -11.20
N ALA A 173 -19.48 6.35 -12.38
CA ALA A 173 -20.03 5.39 -13.33
C ALA A 173 -20.03 3.97 -12.75
N PHE A 174 -19.00 3.58 -11.99
CA PHE A 174 -18.99 2.31 -11.25
C PHE A 174 -20.13 2.25 -10.22
N LEU A 175 -20.31 3.29 -9.41
CA LEU A 175 -21.36 3.36 -8.39
C LEU A 175 -22.75 3.26 -9.03
N GLN A 176 -22.96 3.93 -10.17
CA GLN A 176 -24.23 3.88 -10.91
C GLN A 176 -24.49 2.50 -11.51
N ASP A 177 -23.50 1.91 -12.18
CA ASP A 177 -23.66 0.65 -12.91
C ASP A 177 -23.79 -0.57 -11.97
N PHE A 178 -23.07 -0.57 -10.84
CA PHE A 178 -23.03 -1.71 -9.91
C PHE A 178 -23.87 -1.50 -8.64
N SER A 179 -24.24 -0.27 -8.30
CA SER A 179 -25.03 0.08 -7.12
C SER A 179 -24.59 -0.66 -5.84
N PRO A 180 -23.30 -0.57 -5.44
CA PRO A 180 -22.80 -1.31 -4.29
C PRO A 180 -23.41 -0.81 -2.99
N GLU A 181 -23.81 -1.75 -2.13
CA GLU A 181 -24.12 -1.48 -0.72
C GLU A 181 -22.83 -1.64 0.10
N PHE A 182 -22.29 -0.57 0.67
CA PHE A 182 -21.08 -0.62 1.49
C PHE A 182 -21.40 -1.19 2.87
N LEU A 183 -20.73 -2.30 3.21
CA LEU A 183 -20.81 -2.93 4.53
C LEU A 183 -19.68 -2.42 5.43
N GLU A 184 -18.47 -2.32 4.87
CA GLU A 184 -17.27 -1.86 5.57
C GLU A 184 -16.45 -0.97 4.62
N ILE A 185 -15.81 0.07 5.16
CA ILE A 185 -14.98 1.04 4.41
C ILE A 185 -13.70 1.29 5.22
N GLU A 186 -12.54 1.11 4.59
CA GLU A 186 -11.21 1.20 5.24
C GLU A 186 -11.11 0.34 6.52
N GLN A 187 -11.74 -0.83 6.50
CA GLN A 187 -11.80 -1.72 7.67
C GLN A 187 -10.52 -2.56 7.76
N THR A 188 -9.99 -2.70 8.96
CA THR A 188 -8.88 -3.63 9.21
C THR A 188 -9.42 -5.05 9.28
N VAL A 189 -8.79 -5.94 8.52
CA VAL A 189 -9.03 -7.38 8.49
C VAL A 189 -7.84 -8.13 9.07
N LEU A 190 -8.10 -9.27 9.69
CA LEU A 190 -7.15 -10.03 10.48
C LEU A 190 -7.33 -11.54 10.24
N ASN A 191 -6.22 -12.27 10.13
CA ASN A 191 -6.21 -13.72 10.17
C ASN A 191 -5.17 -14.17 11.20
N HIS A 192 -5.63 -14.76 12.30
CA HIS A 192 -4.75 -15.22 13.38
C HIS A 192 -4.02 -16.50 12.98
N SER A 193 -4.69 -17.42 12.30
CA SER A 193 -4.13 -18.74 11.95
C SER A 193 -2.87 -18.64 11.08
N VAL A 194 -2.84 -17.70 10.13
CA VAL A 194 -1.69 -17.42 9.26
C VAL A 194 -0.82 -16.29 9.82
N GLY A 195 -1.40 -15.42 10.66
CA GLY A 195 -0.69 -14.36 11.35
C GLY A 195 -0.43 -13.15 10.47
N TYR A 196 -1.48 -12.55 9.90
CA TYR A 196 -1.40 -11.29 9.16
C TYR A 196 -2.61 -10.40 9.42
N ALA A 197 -2.45 -9.12 9.11
CA ALA A 197 -3.54 -8.14 9.11
C ALA A 197 -3.41 -7.21 7.90
N GLY A 198 -4.44 -6.44 7.59
CA GLY A 198 -4.38 -5.46 6.51
C GLY A 198 -5.64 -4.60 6.51
N THR A 199 -5.68 -3.58 5.67
CA THR A 199 -6.86 -2.72 5.52
C THR A 199 -7.35 -2.88 4.11
N THR A 200 -8.65 -3.17 3.98
CA THR A 200 -9.35 -3.28 2.69
C THR A 200 -10.05 -1.96 2.42
N ASP A 201 -10.02 -1.49 1.17
CA ASP A 201 -10.69 -0.22 0.82
C ASP A 201 -12.20 -0.32 1.09
N CYS A 202 -12.82 -1.44 0.68
CA CYS A 202 -14.21 -1.71 1.01
C CYS A 202 -14.57 -3.20 1.05
N ILE A 203 -15.64 -3.50 1.79
CA ILE A 203 -16.44 -4.72 1.67
C ILE A 203 -17.84 -4.26 1.28
N VAL A 204 -18.34 -4.80 0.17
CA VAL A 204 -19.60 -4.36 -0.45
C VAL A 204 -20.49 -5.55 -0.76
N LYS A 205 -21.80 -5.30 -0.81
CA LYS A 205 -22.77 -6.22 -1.37
C LYS A 205 -23.19 -5.74 -2.75
N ILE A 206 -23.01 -6.59 -3.76
CA ILE A 206 -23.39 -6.34 -5.15
C ILE A 206 -24.15 -7.57 -5.65
N GLY A 207 -25.36 -7.38 -6.18
CA GLY A 207 -26.16 -8.49 -6.72
C GLY A 207 -26.46 -9.60 -5.70
N GLY A 208 -26.49 -9.28 -4.41
CA GLY A 208 -26.72 -10.25 -3.33
C GLY A 208 -25.47 -10.93 -2.78
N SER A 209 -24.32 -10.81 -3.46
CA SER A 209 -23.03 -11.38 -3.02
C SER A 209 -22.19 -10.35 -2.27
N VAL A 210 -21.53 -10.79 -1.19
CA VAL A 210 -20.55 -9.98 -0.45
C VAL A 210 -19.18 -10.14 -1.08
N LEU A 211 -18.53 -9.02 -1.39
CA LEU A 211 -17.27 -8.94 -2.12
C LEU A 211 -16.33 -7.94 -1.45
N SER A 212 -15.02 -8.20 -1.50
CA SER A 212 -14.01 -7.17 -1.23
C SER A 212 -13.72 -6.38 -2.50
N GLY A 213 -13.71 -5.06 -2.41
CA GLY A 213 -13.32 -4.15 -3.48
C GLY A 213 -12.07 -3.38 -3.13
N ASP A 214 -11.16 -3.25 -4.10
CA ASP A 214 -9.92 -2.48 -3.95
C ASP A 214 -9.75 -1.53 -5.15
N ILE A 215 -9.56 -0.25 -4.87
CA ILE A 215 -9.42 0.82 -5.85
C ILE A 215 -7.97 0.82 -6.37
N LYS A 216 -7.80 1.00 -7.68
CA LYS A 216 -6.48 1.13 -8.30
C LYS A 216 -6.46 2.19 -9.39
N THR A 217 -5.56 3.15 -9.24
CA THR A 217 -5.30 4.22 -10.22
C THR A 217 -4.09 3.95 -11.12
N SER A 218 -3.58 2.72 -11.10
CA SER A 218 -2.39 2.34 -11.85
C SER A 218 -2.66 2.33 -13.37
N LYS A 219 -1.59 2.22 -14.18
CA LYS A 219 -1.73 2.16 -15.65
C LYS A 219 -2.47 0.90 -16.13
N LYS A 220 -2.34 -0.20 -15.38
CA LYS A 220 -2.96 -1.49 -15.68
C LYS A 220 -3.17 -2.27 -14.39
N VAL A 221 -4.23 -3.08 -14.38
CA VAL A 221 -4.43 -4.11 -13.37
C VAL A 221 -3.37 -5.19 -13.54
N ARG A 222 -2.70 -5.55 -12.44
CA ARG A 222 -1.69 -6.61 -12.42
C ARG A 222 -2.27 -7.85 -11.75
N GLY A 223 -1.92 -9.03 -12.26
CA GLY A 223 -2.38 -10.30 -11.67
C GLY A 223 -1.91 -10.49 -10.23
N ASP A 224 -0.81 -9.87 -9.82
CA ASP A 224 -0.30 -9.94 -8.46
C ASP A 224 -1.17 -9.22 -7.42
N TYR A 225 -2.18 -8.45 -7.84
CA TYR A 225 -3.18 -7.89 -6.94
C TYR A 225 -4.10 -8.97 -6.34
N ALA A 226 -4.18 -10.15 -6.96
CA ALA A 226 -4.89 -11.31 -6.43
C ALA A 226 -4.40 -11.71 -5.02
N LEU A 227 -3.12 -11.48 -4.70
CA LEU A 227 -2.55 -11.75 -3.37
C LEU A 227 -3.16 -10.87 -2.27
N GLN A 228 -3.56 -9.64 -2.60
CA GLN A 228 -4.26 -8.76 -1.64
C GLN A 228 -5.70 -9.24 -1.47
N GLY A 229 -6.40 -9.46 -2.58
CA GLY A 229 -7.79 -9.92 -2.58
C GLY A 229 -7.97 -11.26 -1.85
N VAL A 230 -7.11 -12.25 -2.11
CA VAL A 230 -7.21 -13.57 -1.48
C VAL A 230 -6.95 -13.51 0.02
N ALA A 231 -6.05 -12.63 0.48
CA ALA A 231 -5.78 -12.43 1.89
C ALA A 231 -6.96 -11.76 2.62
N VAL A 232 -7.66 -10.83 1.97
CA VAL A 232 -8.88 -10.24 2.55
C VAL A 232 -10.02 -11.27 2.60
N VAL A 233 -10.24 -12.01 1.52
CA VAL A 233 -11.30 -13.05 1.45
C VAL A 233 -11.08 -14.16 2.48
N ASN A 234 -9.82 -14.49 2.81
CA ASN A 234 -9.47 -15.47 3.83
C ASN A 234 -9.20 -14.84 5.21
N ALA A 235 -9.53 -13.56 5.43
CA ALA A 235 -9.51 -13.02 6.79
C ALA A 235 -10.49 -13.80 7.68
N GLU A 236 -10.22 -13.84 8.98
CA GLU A 236 -11.09 -14.47 9.97
C GLU A 236 -11.94 -13.43 10.67
N HIS A 237 -11.36 -12.24 10.88
CA HIS A 237 -11.98 -11.19 11.68
C HIS A 237 -11.80 -9.81 11.07
N LEU A 238 -12.71 -8.92 11.44
CA LEU A 238 -12.57 -7.48 11.37
C LEU A 238 -12.05 -6.97 12.72
N LEU A 239 -11.12 -6.01 12.67
CA LEU A 239 -10.55 -5.37 13.85
C LEU A 239 -10.88 -3.88 13.83
N ASP A 240 -11.69 -3.44 14.78
CA ASP A 240 -12.07 -2.04 14.94
C ASP A 240 -10.98 -1.25 15.67
N ASP A 241 -11.02 0.08 15.56
CA ASP A 241 -9.98 0.99 16.07
C ASP A 241 -9.77 0.92 17.60
N ASP A 242 -10.77 0.46 18.35
CA ASP A 242 -10.71 0.30 19.81
C ASP A 242 -10.22 -1.10 20.24
N GLY A 243 -9.90 -1.97 19.29
CA GLY A 243 -9.49 -3.35 19.50
C GLY A 243 -10.63 -4.36 19.49
N THR A 244 -11.87 -3.93 19.23
CA THR A 244 -13.01 -4.85 19.11
C THR A 244 -12.82 -5.77 17.89
N ILE A 245 -13.02 -7.08 18.11
CA ILE A 245 -12.94 -8.12 17.08
C ILE A 245 -14.35 -8.55 16.69
N ARG A 246 -14.64 -8.55 15.38
CA ARG A 246 -15.90 -9.02 14.80
C ARG A 246 -15.63 -10.10 13.77
N ASP A 247 -16.55 -11.03 13.59
CA ASP A 247 -16.44 -12.02 12.51
C ASP A 247 -16.51 -11.33 11.14
N VAL A 248 -15.67 -11.77 10.21
CA VAL A 248 -15.78 -11.31 8.82
C VAL A 248 -17.06 -11.88 8.19
N PRO A 249 -17.80 -11.12 7.37
CA PRO A 249 -18.87 -11.71 6.57
C PRO A 249 -18.30 -12.70 5.56
N GLU A 250 -19.04 -13.76 5.24
CA GLU A 250 -18.65 -14.71 4.20
C GLU A 250 -18.56 -14.00 2.84
N MET A 251 -17.35 -13.91 2.30
CA MET A 251 -17.08 -13.24 1.02
C MET A 251 -17.05 -14.24 -0.13
N THR A 252 -17.71 -13.90 -1.23
CA THR A 252 -17.67 -14.69 -2.47
C THR A 252 -16.33 -14.52 -3.20
N GLY A 253 -15.67 -13.37 -3.07
CA GLY A 253 -14.41 -13.09 -3.74
C GLY A 253 -13.99 -11.62 -3.64
N ALA A 254 -12.98 -11.24 -4.42
CA ALA A 254 -12.48 -9.88 -4.48
C ALA A 254 -12.36 -9.36 -5.93
N PHE A 255 -12.45 -8.04 -6.09
CA PHE A 255 -12.28 -7.38 -7.38
C PHE A 255 -11.56 -6.04 -7.25
N ILE A 256 -11.05 -5.56 -8.39
CA ILE A 256 -10.42 -4.24 -8.52
C ILE A 256 -11.39 -3.27 -9.17
N ILE A 257 -11.55 -2.10 -8.54
CA ILE A 257 -12.16 -0.90 -9.12
C ILE A 257 -11.02 -0.11 -9.78
N HIS A 258 -10.80 -0.33 -11.07
CA HIS A 258 -9.70 0.28 -11.79
C HIS A 258 -10.10 1.61 -12.42
N LEU A 259 -9.42 2.68 -12.01
CA LEU A 259 -9.65 4.07 -12.44
C LEU A 259 -8.44 4.54 -13.29
N PRO A 260 -8.41 4.26 -14.61
CA PRO A 260 -7.26 4.51 -15.46
C PRO A 260 -7.03 6.00 -15.77
N GLU A 261 -5.81 6.32 -16.20
CA GLU A 261 -5.39 7.69 -16.51
C GLU A 261 -6.30 8.46 -17.50
N PRO A 262 -6.73 7.86 -18.61
CA PRO A 262 -7.60 8.52 -19.59
C PRO A 262 -9.07 8.70 -19.15
N GLY A 263 -9.49 8.15 -18.01
CA GLY A 263 -10.88 8.20 -17.52
C GLY A 263 -11.70 6.93 -17.77
N GLY A 264 -12.93 6.93 -17.26
CA GLY A 264 -13.80 5.76 -17.16
C GLY A 264 -13.39 4.81 -16.04
N TYR A 265 -13.96 3.59 -16.02
CA TYR A 265 -13.63 2.58 -15.03
C TYR A 265 -13.56 1.17 -15.65
N ARG A 266 -12.96 0.23 -14.91
CA ARG A 266 -13.09 -1.21 -15.17
C ARG A 266 -13.24 -1.94 -13.84
N VAL A 267 -14.15 -2.91 -13.80
CA VAL A 267 -14.25 -3.88 -12.70
C VAL A 267 -13.51 -5.15 -13.10
N VAL A 268 -12.46 -5.51 -12.38
CA VAL A 268 -11.63 -6.68 -12.70
C VAL A 268 -11.69 -7.70 -11.57
N PRO A 269 -12.33 -8.86 -11.76
CA PRO A 269 -12.35 -9.90 -10.74
C PRO A 269 -10.94 -10.48 -10.53
N LEU A 270 -10.65 -10.84 -9.28
CA LEU A 270 -9.39 -11.47 -8.91
C LEU A 270 -9.60 -12.97 -8.67
N LYS A 271 -8.57 -13.76 -8.93
CA LYS A 271 -8.54 -15.14 -8.45
C LYS A 271 -8.26 -15.13 -6.95
N THR A 272 -9.19 -15.65 -6.17
CA THR A 272 -9.09 -15.73 -4.71
C THR A 272 -9.25 -17.15 -4.22
N GLY A 273 -8.70 -18.12 -4.97
CA GLY A 273 -8.80 -19.54 -4.66
C GLY A 273 -7.69 -20.02 -3.71
N PRO A 274 -7.71 -21.33 -3.36
CA PRO A 274 -6.71 -21.93 -2.49
C PRO A 274 -5.27 -21.79 -3.01
N GLU A 275 -5.07 -21.88 -4.32
CA GLU A 275 -3.74 -21.75 -4.93
C GLU A 275 -3.13 -20.36 -4.68
N GLU A 276 -3.92 -19.29 -4.85
CA GLU A 276 -3.44 -17.93 -4.56
C GLU A 276 -3.18 -17.73 -3.06
N PHE A 277 -3.98 -18.36 -2.19
CA PHE A 277 -3.77 -18.28 -0.75
C PHE A 277 -2.51 -19.04 -0.31
N ASP A 278 -2.22 -20.20 -0.90
CA ASP A 278 -0.99 -20.96 -0.67
C ASP A 278 0.25 -20.14 -1.01
N VAL A 279 0.23 -19.41 -2.13
CA VAL A 279 1.30 -18.49 -2.50
C VAL A 279 1.43 -17.37 -1.46
N PHE A 280 0.33 -16.77 -1.02
CA PHE A 280 0.36 -15.74 0.02
C PHE A 280 0.96 -16.26 1.34
N ARG A 281 0.57 -17.47 1.77
CA ARG A 281 1.13 -18.14 2.96
C ARG A 281 2.63 -18.41 2.83
N ALA A 282 3.08 -18.85 1.65
CA ALA A 282 4.50 -19.03 1.38
C ALA A 282 5.27 -17.70 1.48
N LEU A 283 4.71 -16.60 0.95
CA LEU A 283 5.31 -15.27 1.11
C LEU A 283 5.35 -14.81 2.57
N LYS A 284 4.36 -15.17 3.38
CA LYS A 284 4.37 -14.91 4.83
C LYS A 284 5.48 -15.68 5.54
N GLN A 285 5.74 -16.92 5.15
CA GLN A 285 6.87 -17.71 5.65
C GLN A 285 8.20 -17.05 5.26
N VAL A 286 8.34 -16.62 4.00
CA VAL A 286 9.53 -15.88 3.53
C VAL A 286 9.72 -14.58 4.31
N TRP A 287 8.64 -13.83 4.58
CA TRP A 287 8.72 -12.61 5.41
C TRP A 287 9.20 -12.91 6.84
N ALA A 288 8.77 -14.04 7.41
CA ALA A 288 9.11 -14.44 8.78
C ALA A 288 10.53 -15.02 8.92
N PHE A 289 11.16 -15.40 7.81
CA PHE A 289 12.51 -15.95 7.82
C PHE A 289 13.53 -14.95 8.37
N GLU A 290 14.48 -15.46 9.16
CA GLU A 290 15.63 -14.73 9.69
C GLU A 290 16.90 -15.44 9.26
N ALA A 291 17.78 -14.73 8.56
CA ALA A 291 18.93 -15.35 7.93
C ALA A 291 20.10 -15.50 8.92
N GLU A 292 20.26 -14.56 9.84
CA GLU A 292 21.37 -14.50 10.80
C GLU A 292 21.45 -15.77 11.67
N PRO A 293 20.35 -16.29 12.25
CA PRO A 293 20.39 -17.53 13.03
C PRO A 293 20.76 -18.79 12.20
N CYS A 294 20.70 -18.72 10.86
CA CYS A 294 21.08 -19.85 10.00
C CYS A 294 22.60 -20.00 9.86
N ALA A 295 23.37 -18.95 10.16
CA ALA A 295 24.82 -19.03 10.25
C ALA A 295 25.22 -19.60 11.62
N LEU A 296 25.72 -20.82 11.64
CA LEU A 296 26.23 -21.46 12.86
C LEU A 296 27.61 -20.90 13.24
N GLU A 297 28.01 -21.12 14.49
CA GLU A 297 29.33 -20.72 14.99
C GLU A 297 30.48 -21.33 14.17
N GLU A 298 31.56 -20.56 14.04
CA GLU A 298 32.77 -20.98 13.34
C GLU A 298 33.38 -22.24 13.99
N SER A 299 33.71 -23.23 13.15
CA SER A 299 34.26 -24.50 13.61
C SER A 299 35.77 -24.55 13.46
N ALA A 300 36.49 -24.62 14.58
CA ALA A 300 37.96 -24.67 14.59
C ALA A 300 38.56 -26.03 14.16
N THR A 301 37.75 -27.11 14.06
CA THR A 301 38.22 -28.46 13.69
C THR A 301 37.18 -29.23 12.87
N PRO A 302 37.58 -30.23 12.05
CA PRO A 302 36.64 -31.10 11.35
C PRO A 302 35.64 -31.80 12.29
N LYS A 303 36.06 -32.20 13.49
CA LYS A 303 35.18 -32.81 14.49
C LYS A 303 34.13 -31.82 15.00
N ALA A 304 34.53 -30.58 15.30
CA ALA A 304 33.61 -29.54 15.73
C ALA A 304 32.58 -29.21 14.64
N LEU A 305 33.02 -29.15 13.38
CA LEU A 305 32.13 -28.95 12.23
C LEU A 305 31.07 -30.06 12.13
N LEU A 306 31.48 -31.32 12.16
CA LEU A 306 30.55 -32.45 12.09
C LEU A 306 29.55 -32.45 13.26
N LEU A 307 30.00 -32.15 14.48
CA LEU A 307 29.12 -32.04 15.63
C LEU A 307 28.10 -30.91 15.48
N SER A 308 28.54 -29.73 15.02
CA SER A 308 27.66 -28.58 14.76
C SER A 308 26.58 -28.92 13.74
N LEU A 309 26.96 -29.56 12.62
CA LEU A 309 26.02 -29.98 11.58
C LEU A 309 25.05 -31.08 12.04
N LEU A 310 25.51 -32.04 12.85
CA LEU A 310 24.64 -33.08 13.42
C LEU A 310 23.62 -32.50 14.40
N LYS A 311 24.01 -31.50 15.21
CA LYS A 311 23.08 -30.75 16.08
C LYS A 311 22.03 -30.02 15.24
N ALA A 312 22.46 -29.29 14.23
CA ALA A 312 21.57 -28.51 13.37
C ALA A 312 20.57 -29.40 12.59
N LYS A 313 20.96 -30.63 12.24
CA LYS A 313 20.08 -31.61 11.58
C LYS A 313 19.08 -32.27 12.55
N GLY A 314 19.16 -32.00 13.85
CA GLY A 314 18.37 -32.72 14.88
C GLY A 314 18.82 -34.16 15.11
N GLY A 315 20.06 -34.51 14.70
CA GLY A 315 20.55 -35.89 14.70
C GLY A 315 21.20 -36.36 15.99
N LEU A 316 21.41 -35.47 16.98
CA LEU A 316 22.01 -35.85 18.26
C LEU A 316 21.00 -36.32 19.31
N ASP A 317 19.74 -35.88 19.22
CA ASP A 317 18.66 -36.39 20.06
C ASP A 317 18.21 -37.81 19.64
N ALA A 318 18.62 -38.26 18.45
CA ALA A 318 18.40 -39.62 17.94
C ALA A 318 19.54 -40.60 18.30
N LEU A 319 20.56 -40.16 19.03
CA LEU A 319 21.73 -40.96 19.45
C LEU A 319 21.76 -41.23 20.97
N GLY A 320 20.68 -40.90 21.69
CA GLY A 320 20.48 -41.22 23.11
C GLY A 320 19.44 -42.32 23.30
#